data_AF-A0A1G7AXQ1-F1
#
_entry.id   AF-A0A1G7AXQ1-F1
#
_cell.length_a   1.000
_cell.length_b   1.000
_cell.length_c   1.000
_cell.angle_alpha   90.00
_cell.angle_beta   90.00
_cell.angle_gamma   90.00
#
_symmetry.space_group_name_H-M   'P 1'
#
loop_
_entity.id
_entity.type
_entity.pdbx_description
1 polymer ?
#
loop_
_entity_poly.entity_id
_entity_poly.type
_entity_poly.pdbx_seq_one_letter_code
_entity_poly.pdbx_strand_id
1 'polypeptide(L)'
;MSVHIGLMIWKEMKISGISVSTFAEKMAISKNKAQDIINSSSLDVSLLATVSEILGYNFFSYYEKGKLFSDLSQKETQASAEEIKRLKSLLSEKNKTIELKDKMIQNLSHTVSLLEKVQYR
;
A
#
# COMPACT_ATOMS: atom_id res chain seq x y z
N MET A 1 5.15 24.24 -11.76
CA MET A 1 3.68 24.20 -11.59
C MET A 1 3.39 24.28 -10.11
N SER A 2 2.56 25.23 -9.67
CA SER A 2 2.13 25.33 -8.28
C SER A 2 1.00 24.33 -8.02
N VAL A 3 1.15 23.48 -7.00
CA VAL A 3 0.06 22.60 -6.54
C VAL A 3 -1.01 23.44 -5.88
N HIS A 4 -2.27 23.26 -6.26
CA HIS A 4 -3.42 23.85 -5.57
C HIS A 4 -3.95 22.85 -4.54
N ILE A 5 -3.60 23.02 -3.27
CA ILE A 5 -3.80 21.98 -2.25
C ILE A 5 -5.27 21.73 -1.93
N GLY A 6 -6.10 22.79 -1.89
CA GLY A 6 -7.54 22.64 -1.63
C GLY A 6 -8.26 21.76 -2.66
N LEU A 7 -7.88 21.86 -3.94
CA LEU A 7 -8.41 21.01 -5.00
C LEU A 7 -7.98 19.55 -4.84
N MET A 8 -6.76 19.31 -4.36
CA MET A 8 -6.29 17.95 -4.07
C MET A 8 -7.07 17.34 -2.90
N ILE A 9 -7.33 18.13 -1.85
CA ILE A 9 -8.17 17.72 -0.71
C ILE A 9 -9.59 17.38 -1.19
N TRP A 10 -10.20 18.25 -1.99
CA TRP A 10 -11.53 18.00 -2.55
C TRP A 10 -11.59 16.72 -3.39
N LYS A 11 -10.56 16.50 -4.23
CA LYS A 11 -10.47 15.29 -5.06
C LYS A 11 -10.40 14.04 -4.19
N GLU A 12 -9.58 14.06 -3.14
CA GLU A 12 -9.46 12.92 -2.22
C GLU A 12 -10.75 12.67 -1.45
N MET A 13 -11.43 13.73 -0.99
CA MET A 13 -12.76 13.61 -0.38
C MET A 13 -13.76 12.93 -1.32
N LYS A 14 -13.75 13.26 -2.61
CA LYS A 14 -14.61 12.62 -3.62
C LYS A 14 -14.28 11.15 -3.81
N ILE A 15 -13.00 10.79 -3.88
CA ILE A 15 -12.54 9.40 -3.99
C ILE A 15 -12.97 8.60 -2.76
N SER A 16 -12.84 9.19 -1.57
CA SER A 16 -13.16 8.58 -0.28
C SER A 16 -14.65 8.64 0.10
N GLY A 17 -15.52 9.20 -0.77
CA GLY A 17 -16.96 9.32 -0.50
C GLY A 17 -17.32 10.28 0.65
N ILE A 18 -16.43 11.19 1.03
CA ILE A 18 -16.63 12.14 2.13
C ILE A 18 -17.28 13.42 1.61
N SER A 19 -18.42 13.79 2.20
CA SER A 19 -19.11 15.05 1.89
C SER A 19 -18.45 16.24 2.59
N VAL A 20 -18.67 17.47 2.09
CA VAL A 20 -18.19 18.71 2.74
C VAL A 20 -18.76 18.84 4.16
N SER A 21 -20.02 18.45 4.38
CA SER A 21 -20.63 18.48 5.72
C SER A 21 -19.91 17.52 6.67
N THR A 22 -19.68 16.27 6.23
CA THR A 22 -18.98 15.26 7.01
C THR A 22 -17.53 15.67 7.31
N PHE A 23 -16.86 16.31 6.35
CA PHE A 23 -15.52 16.85 6.55
C PHE A 23 -15.50 17.98 7.58
N ALA A 24 -16.46 18.92 7.49
CA ALA A 24 -16.61 20.00 8.46
C ALA A 24 -16.86 19.46 9.88
N GLU A 25 -17.72 18.45 10.02
CA GLU A 25 -18.00 17.76 11.28
C GLU A 25 -16.74 17.10 11.86
N LYS A 26 -16.01 16.31 11.05
CA LYS A 26 -14.75 15.67 11.47
C LYS A 26 -13.68 16.68 11.88
N MET A 27 -13.64 17.84 11.24
CA MET A 27 -12.73 18.94 11.57
C MET A 27 -13.22 19.81 12.75
N ALA A 28 -14.44 19.60 13.24
CA ALA A 28 -15.09 20.47 14.23
C ALA A 28 -15.12 21.96 13.80
N ILE A 29 -15.39 22.22 12.52
CA ILE A 29 -15.48 23.57 11.94
C ILE A 29 -16.82 23.80 11.24
N SER A 30 -17.11 25.06 10.91
CA SER A 30 -18.28 25.39 10.10
C SER A 30 -18.14 24.89 8.65
N LYS A 31 -19.27 24.61 8.00
CA LYS A 31 -19.31 24.21 6.59
C LYS A 31 -18.69 25.25 5.67
N ASN A 32 -18.85 26.54 5.99
CA ASN A 32 -18.22 27.63 5.23
C ASN A 32 -16.69 27.56 5.34
N LYS A 33 -16.15 27.37 6.56
CA LYS A 33 -14.70 27.23 6.76
C LYS A 33 -14.15 25.99 6.06
N ALA A 34 -14.89 24.88 6.06
CA ALA A 34 -14.53 23.70 5.29
C ALA A 34 -14.50 23.97 3.78
N GLN A 35 -15.45 24.77 3.27
CA GLN A 35 -15.48 25.21 1.87
C GLN A 35 -14.29 26.13 1.55
N ASP A 36 -13.91 27.03 2.46
CA ASP A 36 -12.75 27.91 2.31
C ASP A 36 -11.45 27.09 2.21
N ILE A 37 -11.31 26.04 3.02
CA ILE A 37 -10.15 25.14 2.99
C ILE A 37 -9.99 24.46 1.62
N ILE A 38 -11.07 23.90 1.06
CA ILE A 38 -11.00 23.20 -0.24
C ILE A 38 -10.86 24.17 -1.42
N ASN A 39 -11.23 25.43 -1.25
CA ASN A 39 -11.03 26.47 -2.25
C ASN A 39 -9.66 27.15 -2.13
N SER A 40 -8.90 26.89 -1.07
CA SER A 40 -7.61 27.53 -0.84
C SER A 40 -6.50 26.94 -1.72
N SER A 41 -5.67 27.82 -2.30
CA SER A 41 -4.52 27.41 -3.12
C SER A 41 -3.42 26.75 -2.29
N SER A 42 -3.27 27.17 -1.03
CA SER A 42 -2.28 26.68 -0.06
C SER A 42 -2.89 26.63 1.34
N LEU A 43 -2.28 25.86 2.24
CA LEU A 43 -2.66 25.77 3.65
C LEU A 43 -1.39 25.83 4.49
N ASP A 44 -1.51 26.29 5.73
CA ASP A 44 -0.42 26.15 6.68
C ASP A 44 -0.16 24.66 6.99
N VAL A 45 1.06 24.37 7.44
CA VAL A 45 1.54 23.00 7.67
C VAL A 45 0.67 22.27 8.72
N SER A 46 0.28 22.96 9.78
CA SER A 46 -0.52 22.37 10.87
C SER A 46 -1.91 21.98 10.37
N LEU A 47 -2.57 22.87 9.63
CA LEU A 47 -3.88 22.61 9.04
C LEU A 47 -3.82 21.47 8.02
N LEU A 48 -2.78 21.45 7.18
CA LEU A 48 -2.59 20.37 6.21
C LEU A 48 -2.36 19.01 6.89
N ALA A 49 -1.63 18.98 8.01
CA ALA A 49 -1.44 17.78 8.81
C ALA A 49 -2.77 17.28 9.37
N THR A 50 -3.57 18.15 9.99
CA THR A 50 -4.89 17.79 10.52
C THR A 50 -5.81 17.24 9.41
N VAL A 51 -5.83 17.88 8.24
CA VAL A 51 -6.61 17.40 7.10
C VAL A 51 -6.11 16.04 6.61
N SER A 52 -4.79 15.85 6.58
CA SER A 52 -4.17 14.57 6.20
C SER A 52 -4.57 13.44 7.16
N GLU A 53 -4.59 13.69 8.46
CA GLU A 53 -5.02 12.71 9.48
C GLU A 53 -6.50 12.35 9.33
N ILE A 54 -7.37 13.36 9.20
CA ILE A 54 -8.82 13.17 9.09
C ILE A 54 -9.23 12.38 7.84
N LEU A 55 -8.51 12.62 6.73
CA LEU A 55 -8.77 11.95 5.46
C LEU A 55 -7.91 10.69 5.27
N GLY A 56 -6.96 10.41 6.16
CA GLY A 56 -6.06 9.25 6.05
C GLY A 56 -5.15 9.30 4.82
N TYR A 57 -4.80 10.49 4.34
CA TYR A 57 -4.04 10.69 3.10
C TYR A 57 -2.89 11.68 3.30
N ASN A 58 -1.68 11.33 2.86
CA ASN A 58 -0.53 12.22 2.95
C ASN A 58 -0.54 13.29 1.84
N PHE A 59 -1.09 14.47 2.13
CA PHE A 59 -1.10 15.60 1.19
C PHE A 59 0.27 16.28 1.02
N PHE A 60 1.24 16.03 1.92
CA PHE A 60 2.60 16.56 1.76
C PHE A 60 3.34 15.95 0.56
N SER A 61 2.92 14.75 0.13
CA SER A 61 3.45 14.06 -1.06
C SER A 61 3.34 14.89 -2.35
N TYR A 62 2.39 15.82 -2.43
CA TYR A 62 2.28 16.72 -3.58
C TYR A 62 3.43 17.73 -3.66
N TYR A 63 4.07 18.03 -2.52
CA TYR A 63 5.25 18.91 -2.45
C TYR A 63 6.57 18.13 -2.53
N GLU A 64 6.55 16.81 -2.29
CA GLU A 64 7.72 15.94 -2.41
C GLU A 64 8.28 15.82 -3.82
N LYS A 65 7.53 16.24 -4.86
CA LYS A 65 8.01 16.25 -6.26
C LYS A 65 9.08 17.31 -6.55
N GLY A 66 9.48 18.11 -5.56
CA GLY A 66 10.72 18.88 -5.63
C GLY A 66 11.93 17.97 -5.43
N LYS A 67 13.01 18.20 -6.19
CA LYS A 67 14.28 17.41 -6.18
C LYS A 67 14.83 17.02 -4.79
N LEU A 68 14.44 17.74 -3.73
CA LEU A 68 14.96 17.54 -2.37
C LEU A 68 14.41 16.28 -1.67
N PHE A 69 13.17 15.87 -1.95
CA PHE A 69 12.53 14.73 -1.27
C PHE A 69 12.58 13.43 -2.08
N SER A 70 12.74 13.52 -3.41
CA SER A 70 12.95 12.35 -4.27
C SER A 70 14.19 11.55 -3.87
N ASP A 71 15.24 12.23 -3.40
CA ASP A 71 16.52 11.60 -3.07
C ASP A 71 16.49 10.90 -1.70
N LEU A 72 15.60 11.34 -0.79
CA LEU A 72 15.39 10.74 0.53
C LEU A 72 14.57 9.44 0.43
N SER A 73 13.50 9.40 -0.36
CA SER A 73 12.66 8.19 -0.49
C SER A 73 13.30 7.10 -1.37
N GLN A 74 14.24 7.46 -2.26
CA GLN A 74 14.88 6.51 -3.16
C GLN A 74 15.66 5.44 -2.41
N LYS A 75 16.35 5.78 -1.32
CA LYS A 75 17.19 4.82 -0.56
C LYS A 75 16.37 3.75 0.17
N GLU A 76 15.31 4.14 0.87
CA GLU A 76 14.47 3.20 1.63
C GLU A 76 13.64 2.32 0.69
N THR A 77 13.15 2.90 -0.41
CA THR A 77 12.36 2.18 -1.40
C THR A 77 13.21 1.20 -2.20
N GLN A 78 14.47 1.52 -2.50
CA GLN A 78 15.40 0.61 -3.18
C GLN A 78 15.78 -0.59 -2.31
N ALA A 79 16.16 -0.37 -1.05
CA ALA A 79 16.50 -1.46 -0.13
C ALA A 79 15.30 -2.42 0.08
N SER A 80 14.10 -1.86 0.21
CA SER A 80 12.87 -2.65 0.32
C SER A 80 12.56 -3.41 -0.97
N ALA A 81 12.75 -2.80 -2.14
CA ALA A 81 12.52 -3.43 -3.44
C ALA A 81 13.50 -4.58 -3.71
N GLU A 82 14.77 -4.43 -3.31
CA GLU A 82 15.79 -5.47 -3.40
C GLU A 82 15.45 -6.67 -2.50
N GLU A 83 15.04 -6.42 -1.26
CA GLU A 83 14.65 -7.48 -0.34
C GLU A 83 13.37 -8.19 -0.81
N ILE A 84 12.37 -7.46 -1.33
CA ILE A 84 11.17 -8.06 -1.94
C ILE A 84 11.56 -8.96 -3.12
N LYS A 85 12.50 -8.52 -3.97
CA LYS A 85 12.98 -9.32 -5.10
C LYS A 85 13.68 -10.60 -4.62
N ARG A 86 14.52 -10.48 -3.59
CA ARG A 86 15.20 -11.63 -2.97
C ARG A 86 14.19 -12.63 -2.38
N LEU A 87 13.23 -12.16 -1.60
CA LEU A 87 12.20 -12.99 -0.99
C LEU A 87 11.34 -13.72 -2.03
N LYS A 88 10.98 -13.03 -3.13
CA LYS A 88 10.27 -13.67 -4.26
C LYS A 88 11.08 -14.80 -4.90
N SER A 89 12.39 -14.60 -5.08
CA SER A 89 13.28 -15.65 -5.62
C SER A 89 13.33 -16.86 -4.67
N LEU A 90 13.48 -16.62 -3.36
CA LEU A 90 13.53 -17.68 -2.36
C LEU A 90 12.22 -18.48 -2.32
N LEU A 91 11.07 -17.80 -2.40
CA LEU A 91 9.75 -18.44 -2.46
C LEU A 91 9.60 -19.33 -3.69
N SER A 92 10.05 -18.86 -4.86
CA SER A 92 10.02 -19.67 -6.09
C SER A 92 10.83 -20.96 -5.94
N GLU A 93 12.02 -20.88 -5.35
CA GLU A 93 12.88 -22.04 -5.11
C GLU A 93 12.26 -23.02 -4.09
N LYS A 94 11.70 -22.50 -3.00
CA LYS A 94 10.99 -23.32 -2.01
C LYS A 94 9.79 -24.03 -2.61
N ASN A 95 9.00 -23.35 -3.44
CA ASN A 95 7.86 -23.94 -4.12
C ASN A 95 8.28 -25.06 -5.08
N LYS A 96 9.35 -24.89 -5.85
CA LYS A 96 9.91 -25.97 -6.69
C LYS A 96 10.34 -27.18 -5.85
N THR A 97 10.94 -26.93 -4.69
CA THR A 97 11.38 -27.98 -3.78
C THR A 97 10.20 -28.77 -3.22
N ILE A 98 9.10 -28.09 -2.86
CA ILE A 98 7.87 -28.72 -2.40
C ILE A 98 7.29 -29.61 -3.50
N GLU A 99 7.20 -29.10 -4.73
CA GLU A 99 6.66 -29.86 -5.86
C GLU A 99 7.47 -31.14 -6.15
N LEU A 100 8.80 -31.08 -6.05
CA LEU A 100 9.66 -32.25 -6.19
C LEU A 100 9.43 -33.26 -5.05
N LYS A 101 9.29 -32.79 -3.81
CA LYS A 101 9.00 -33.64 -2.66
C LYS A 101 7.64 -34.33 -2.80
N ASP A 102 6.62 -33.62 -3.28
CA ASP A 102 5.29 -34.20 -3.51
C ASP A 102 5.33 -35.32 -4.54
N LYS A 103 6.06 -35.13 -5.66
CA LYS A 103 6.28 -36.19 -6.66
C LYS A 103 7.00 -37.40 -6.04
N MET A 104 7.98 -37.18 -5.18
CA MET A 104 8.70 -38.24 -4.48
C MET A 104 7.77 -39.02 -3.56
N ILE A 105 6.93 -38.33 -2.78
CA ILE A 105 5.94 -38.93 -1.88
C ILE A 105 4.93 -39.76 -2.66
N GLN A 106 4.45 -39.27 -3.81
CA GLN A 106 3.55 -40.02 -4.68
C GLN A 106 4.20 -41.31 -5.20
N ASN A 107 5.45 -41.23 -5.67
CA ASN A 107 6.19 -42.40 -6.13
C ASN A 107 6.40 -43.43 -5.02
N LEU A 108 6.84 -42.99 -3.83
CA LEU A 108 7.03 -43.86 -2.68
C LEU A 108 5.71 -44.52 -2.24
N SER A 109 4.63 -43.75 -2.19
CA SER A 109 3.28 -44.26 -1.89
C SER A 109 2.85 -45.34 -2.88
N HIS A 110 3.13 -45.14 -4.17
CA HIS A 110 2.84 -46.13 -5.21
C HIS A 110 3.67 -47.42 -5.01
N THR A 111 4.96 -47.29 -4.72
CA THR A 111 5.84 -48.45 -4.45
C THR A 111 5.37 -49.23 -3.22
N VAL A 112 5.01 -48.56 -2.12
CA VAL A 112 4.48 -49.21 -0.92
C VAL A 112 3.21 -50.00 -1.25
N SER A 113 2.27 -49.41 -2.00
CA SER A 113 1.04 -50.11 -2.42
C SER A 113 1.30 -51.37 -3.24
N LEU A 114 2.32 -51.35 -4.11
CA LEU A 114 2.71 -52.55 -4.87
C LEU A 114 3.30 -53.64 -3.97
N LEU A 115 4.16 -53.26 -3.03
CA LEU A 115 4.78 -54.19 -2.09
C LEU A 115 3.75 -54.83 -1.14
N GLU A 116 2.79 -54.04 -0.64
CA GLU A 116 1.67 -54.54 0.16
C GLU A 116 0.89 -55.60 -0.60
N LYS A 117 0.57 -55.38 -1.88
CA LYS A 117 -0.16 -56.37 -2.71
C LYS A 117 0.61 -57.67 -2.96
N VAL A 118 1.93 -57.62 -2.92
CA VAL A 118 2.79 -58.81 -3.10
C VAL A 118 2.90 -59.62 -1.81
N GLN A 119 2.82 -58.99 -0.63
CA GLN A 119 2.88 -59.69 0.67
C GLN A 119 1.62 -60.50 1.03
N TYR A 120 0.48 -60.28 0.37
CA TYR A 120 -0.78 -61.03 0.57
C TYR A 120 -1.04 -62.11 -0.49
N ARG A 121 -0.04 -62.49 -1.28
CA ARG A 121 -0.05 -63.67 -2.18
C ARG A 121 0.85 -64.76 -1.62
#